data_AF-A0A7C6Y2F9-F1
#
_entry.id   AF-A0A7C6Y2F9-F1
#
_cell.length_a   1.000
_cell.length_b   1.000
_cell.length_c   1.000
_cell.angle_alpha   90.00
_cell.angle_beta   90.00
_cell.angle_gamma   90.00
#
_symmetry.space_group_name_H-M   'P 1'
#
loop_
_entity.id
_entity.type
_entity.pdbx_description
1 polymer ?
#
loop_
_entity_poly.entity_id
_entity_poly.type
_entity_poly.pdbx_seq_one_letter_code
_entity_poly.pdbx_strand_id
1 'polypeptide(L)' 'MAVAKEQEMKATVQEMRAKVVEAEAEVPKAMAQALREGKLGVMDYYNMQNIMADTSMRSSIAEIGEKPEKDKGKEGK' A
#
# COMPACT_ATOMS: atom_id res chain seq x y z
N MET A 1 -18.60 27.14 -15.83
CA MET A 1 -19.27 26.31 -14.80
C MET A 1 -18.65 24.90 -14.69
N ALA A 2 -18.24 24.23 -15.77
CA ALA A 2 -17.61 22.89 -15.69
C ALA A 2 -16.28 22.85 -14.90
N VAL A 3 -15.44 23.88 -15.03
CA VAL A 3 -14.14 23.96 -14.32
C VAL A 3 -14.31 24.08 -12.80
N ALA A 4 -15.34 24.78 -12.32
CA ALA A 4 -15.61 24.90 -10.89
C ALA A 4 -16.03 23.55 -10.29
N LYS A 5 -16.90 22.80 -10.99
CA LYS A 5 -17.33 21.45 -10.58
C LYS A 5 -16.17 20.45 -10.58
N GLU A 6 -15.24 20.57 -11.53
CA GLU A 6 -14.04 19.73 -11.56
C GLU A 6 -13.11 19.99 -10.37
N GLN A 7 -12.95 21.25 -9.95
CA GLN A 7 -12.15 21.61 -8.79
C GLN A 7 -12.80 21.16 -7.48
N GLU A 8 -14.11 21.31 -7.35
CA GLU A 8 -14.87 20.77 -6.20
C GLU A 8 -14.71 19.26 -6.10
N MET A 9 -14.85 18.53 -7.21
CA MET A 9 -14.65 17.08 -7.22
C MET A 9 -13.21 16.68 -6.84
N LYS A 10 -12.19 17.44 -7.27
CA LYS A 10 -10.80 17.22 -6.84
C LYS A 10 -10.62 17.45 -5.34
N ALA A 11 -11.21 18.51 -4.79
CA ALA A 11 -11.19 18.78 -3.36
C ALA A 11 -11.87 17.67 -2.56
N THR A 12 -13.03 17.17 -3.01
CA THR A 12 -13.72 16.04 -2.37
C THR A 12 -12.89 14.76 -2.42
N VAL A 13 -12.23 14.46 -3.54
CA VAL A 13 -11.33 13.29 -3.64
C VAL A 13 -10.16 13.41 -2.67
N GLN A 14 -9.58 14.61 -2.50
CA GLN A 14 -8.51 14.84 -1.54
C GLN A 14 -8.98 14.71 -0.10
N GLU A 15 -10.14 15.26 0.24
CA GLU A 15 -10.75 15.11 1.57
C GLU A 15 -11.04 13.63 1.89
N MET A 16 -11.61 12.90 0.94
CA MET A 16 -11.89 11.48 1.10
C MET A 16 -10.60 10.66 1.24
N ARG A 17 -9.54 10.99 0.49
CA ARG A 17 -8.22 10.37 0.68
C ARG A 17 -7.64 10.66 2.05
N ALA A 18 -7.78 11.89 2.56
CA ALA A 18 -7.32 12.24 3.90
C ALA A 18 -8.03 11.40 4.97
N LYS A 19 -9.35 11.19 4.84
CA LYS A 19 -10.12 10.31 5.74
C LYS A 19 -9.67 8.85 5.69
N VAL A 20 -9.33 8.34 4.50
CA VAL A 20 -8.79 6.98 4.35
C VAL A 20 -7.44 6.86 5.06
N VAL A 21 -6.53 7.82 4.85
CA VAL A 21 -5.22 7.83 5.51
C VAL A 21 -5.36 7.94 7.04
N GLU A 22 -6.31 8.75 7.52
CA GLU A 22 -6.62 8.85 8.95
C GLU A 22 -7.08 7.51 9.53
N ALA A 23 -8.00 6.82 8.86
CA ALA A 23 -8.47 5.50 9.26
C ALA A 23 -7.37 4.43 9.19
N GLU A 24 -6.53 4.46 8.16
CA GLU A 24 -5.38 3.55 8.03
C GLU A 24 -4.38 3.73 9.17
N ALA A 25 -4.21 4.97 9.67
CA ALA A 25 -3.33 5.25 10.80
C ALA A 25 -3.81 4.68 12.14
N GLU A 26 -5.10 4.31 12.26
CA GLU A 26 -5.62 3.65 13.47
C GLU A 26 -5.12 2.22 13.60
N VAL A 27 -4.88 1.52 12.49
CA VAL A 27 -4.47 0.10 12.48
C VAL A 27 -3.09 -0.10 13.14
N PRO A 28 -2.01 0.65 12.78
CA PRO A 28 -0.73 0.57 13.48
C PRO A 28 -0.82 0.91 14.97
N LYS A 29 -1.66 1.89 15.34
CA LYS A 29 -1.86 2.28 16.74
C LYS A 29 -2.50 1.14 17.54
N ALA A 30 -3.53 0.50 16.99
CA ALA A 30 -4.20 -0.63 17.60
C ALA A 30 -3.26 -1.84 17.74
N MET A 31 -2.45 -2.13 16.72
CA MET A 31 -1.43 -3.19 16.80
C MET A 31 -0.39 -2.93 17.90
N ALA A 32 0.10 -1.69 18.01
CA ALA A 32 1.03 -1.29 19.06
C ALA A 32 0.40 -1.38 20.46
N GLN A 33 -0.89 -1.11 20.58
CA GLN A 33 -1.64 -1.30 21.82
C GLN A 33 -1.81 -2.79 22.15
N ALA A 34 -2.17 -3.63 21.19
CA ALA A 34 -2.31 -5.07 21.38
C ALA A 34 -0.98 -5.73 21.82
N LEU A 35 0.15 -5.26 21.28
CA LEU A 35 1.49 -5.71 21.70
C LEU A 35 1.80 -5.30 23.15
N ARG A 36 1.45 -4.07 23.55
CA ARG A 36 1.64 -3.57 24.93
C ARG A 36 0.75 -4.28 25.95
N GLU A 37 -0.49 -4.58 25.57
CA GLU A 37 -1.47 -5.27 26.41
C GLU A 37 -1.25 -6.79 26.45
N GLY A 38 -0.27 -7.32 25.69
CA GLY A 38 0.02 -8.76 25.62
C GLY A 38 -1.01 -9.58 24.85
N LYS A 39 -1.89 -8.93 24.09
CA LYS A 39 -2.88 -9.57 23.21
C LYS A 39 -2.27 -10.04 21.88
N LEU A 40 -1.09 -9.51 21.54
CA LEU A 40 -0.29 -9.91 20.40
C LEU A 40 1.11 -10.30 20.90
N GLY A 41 1.56 -11.51 20.58
CA GLY A 41 2.90 -11.97 20.92
C GLY A 41 3.98 -11.41 19.99
N VAL A 42 5.22 -11.39 20.46
CA VAL A 42 6.39 -11.03 19.64
C VAL A 42 6.53 -11.99 18.45
N MET A 43 6.29 -13.29 18.66
CA MET A 43 6.34 -14.28 17.58
C MET A 43 5.21 -14.07 16.56
N ASP A 44 4.02 -13.64 16.99
CA ASP A 44 2.91 -13.34 16.08
C ASP A 44 3.24 -12.14 15.17
N TYR A 45 3.90 -11.13 15.74
CA TYR A 45 4.40 -9.98 14.97
C TYR A 45 5.45 -10.38 13.93
N TYR A 46 6.42 -11.21 14.30
CA TYR A 46 7.41 -11.72 13.35
C TYR A 46 6.80 -12.63 12.28
N ASN A 47 5.83 -13.47 12.64
CA ASN A 47 5.09 -14.27 11.68
C ASN A 47 4.34 -13.39 10.67
N MET A 48 3.69 -12.32 11.15
CA MET A 48 3.04 -11.34 10.28
C MET A 48 4.06 -10.67 9.33
N GLN A 49 5.23 -10.27 9.83
CA GLN A 49 6.29 -9.70 9.00
C GLN A 49 6.78 -10.67 7.92
N ASN A 50 6.95 -11.94 8.24
CA ASN A 50 7.36 -12.97 7.29
C ASN A 50 6.31 -13.17 6.20
N ILE A 51 5.03 -13.25 6.56
CA ILE A 51 3.93 -13.37 5.59
C ILE A 51 3.89 -12.15 4.66
N MET A 52 4.05 -10.93 5.19
CA MET A 52 4.10 -9.72 4.36
C MET A 52 5.30 -9.73 3.40
N ALA A 53 6.46 -10.18 3.87
CA ALA A 53 7.66 -10.31 3.04
C ALA A 53 7.42 -11.32 1.90
N ASP A 54 6.82 -12.48 2.19
CA ASP A 54 6.47 -13.49 1.19
C ASP A 54 5.47 -12.96 0.17
N THR A 55 4.44 -12.23 0.61
CA THR A 55 3.49 -11.57 -0.29
C THR A 55 4.19 -10.55 -1.18
N SER A 56 5.07 -9.71 -0.63
CA SER A 56 5.84 -8.72 -1.39
C SER A 56 6.77 -9.36 -2.42
N MET A 57 7.45 -10.45 -2.05
CA MET A 57 8.28 -11.23 -2.98
C MET A 57 7.44 -11.82 -4.11
N ARG A 58 6.26 -12.39 -3.79
CA ARG A 58 5.34 -12.94 -4.81
C ARG A 58 4.83 -11.86 -5.75
N SER A 59 4.42 -10.71 -5.25
CA SER A 59 4.00 -9.57 -6.07
C SER A 59 5.14 -9.08 -6.99
N SER A 60 6.37 -9.02 -6.47
CA SER A 60 7.55 -8.62 -7.25
C SER A 60 7.86 -9.63 -8.36
N ILE A 61 7.75 -10.93 -8.09
CA ILE A 61 7.92 -11.99 -9.09
C ILE A 61 6.83 -11.90 -10.16
N ALA A 62 5.58 -11.64 -9.78
CA ALA A 62 4.49 -11.45 -10.72
C ALA A 62 4.75 -10.24 -11.65
N GLU A 63 5.22 -9.11 -11.11
CA GLU A 63 5.55 -7.93 -11.90
C GLU A 63 6.72 -8.18 -12.87
N ILE A 64 7.71 -8.98 -12.46
CA ILE A 64 8.82 -9.40 -13.34
C ILE A 64 8.32 -10.34 -14.44
N GLY A 65 7.42 -11.28 -14.12
CA GLY A 65 6.82 -12.21 -15.08
C GLY A 65 5.87 -11.53 -16.08
N GLU A 66 5.23 -10.43 -15.69
CA GLU A 66 4.35 -9.61 -16.54
C GLU A 66 5.10 -8.62 -17.44
N LYS A 67 6.43 -8.49 -17.32
CA LYS A 67 7.27 -7.76 -18.30
C LYS A 67 7.86 -8.72 -19.34
N PRO A 68 7.12 -9.10 -20.41
CA PRO A 68 7.78 -9.61 -21.59
C PRO A 68 8.47 -8.43 -22.27
N GLU A 69 9.80 -8.45 -22.30
CA GLU A 69 10.55 -8.16 -23.53
C GLU A 69 10.24 -6.81 -24.24
N LYS A 70 9.99 -5.72 -23.51
CA LYS A 70 9.82 -4.37 -24.10
C LYS A 70 11.07 -3.48 -24.08
N ASP A 71 12.23 -4.03 -23.74
CA ASP A 71 13.46 -3.22 -23.58
C ASP A 71 14.72 -3.79 -24.25
N LYS A 72 14.56 -4.56 -25.35
CA LYS A 72 15.68 -5.02 -26.20
C LYS A 72 15.66 -4.43 -27.62
N GLY A 73 15.10 -3.24 -27.82
CA GLY A 73 14.82 -2.71 -29.16
C GLY A 73 15.18 -1.25 -29.45
N LYS A 74 15.98 -0.56 -28.62
CA LYS A 74 16.41 0.82 -28.90
C LYS A 74 17.85 1.14 -28.53
N GLU A 75 18.79 0.28 -28.91
CA GLU A 75 20.19 0.67 -29.10
C GLU A 75 20.67 0.07 -30.41
N GLY A 76 20.63 0.86 -31.48
CA GLY A 76 21.09 0.43 -32.80
C GLY A 76 20.26 0.95 -33.96
N LYS A 77 20.21 2.28 -34.13
CA LYS A 77 20.24 2.94 -35.45
C LYS A 77 20.46 4.44 -35.29
#